data_AF-A0AFL0-F1
#
_entry.id   AF-A0AFL0-F1
#
_cell.length_a   1.000
_cell.length_b   1.000
_cell.length_c   1.000
_cell.angle_alpha   90.00
_cell.angle_beta   90.00
_cell.angle_gamma   90.00
#
_symmetry.space_group_name_H-M   'P 1'
#
loop_
_entity.id
_entity.type
_entity.pdbx_description
1 polymer ?
#
loop_
_entity_poly.entity_id
_entity_poly.type
_entity_poly.pdbx_seq_one_letter_code
_entity_poly.pdbx_strand_id
1 'polypeptide(L)'
;MTGLGTLLFLVGIGVLIFGLLRFRKRNWPKKKTQIVIISSILAIIIGIGIIPTAEEEASNEKPKQEEKTKEVTVTPILKTENTFTTNDDGMIVIEGETNPGAEVRVVFSNIPDVVGTADDDGAFSFSVDSLDKAQDVVLSIMIDGKTEEQTLSLKLSPGYESKLAAKAEEERLAAEKAEEARIEQEKIAAEEKRAADAKVAAEKKAEEARIAQEKKATEKRVAAEKKAAETKRANEQRAASAPSTSNEQGEMVYITATGKRYHYDQNCRGLNNSNGETTVTIAQAKAQGLTLCGFE
;
A
#
# COMPACT_ATOMS: atom_id res chain seq x y z
N MET A 1 30.98 -38.31 11.06
CA MET A 1 29.83 -38.85 11.83
C MET A 1 28.86 -37.72 12.18
N THR A 2 28.03 -37.27 11.23
CA THR A 2 27.21 -36.04 11.43
C THR A 2 25.77 -36.11 10.89
N GLY A 3 25.39 -37.16 10.16
CA GLY A 3 24.04 -37.31 9.61
C GLY A 3 22.98 -37.89 10.56
N LEU A 4 23.38 -38.73 11.53
CA LEU A 4 22.43 -39.44 12.39
C LEU A 4 21.93 -38.57 13.56
N GLY A 5 22.81 -37.77 14.17
CA GLY A 5 22.46 -36.89 15.30
C GLY A 5 21.51 -35.76 14.90
N THR A 6 21.70 -35.17 13.72
CA THR A 6 20.81 -34.14 13.17
C THR A 6 19.43 -34.71 12.83
N LEU A 7 19.36 -35.93 12.29
CA LEU A 7 18.09 -36.62 12.04
C LEU A 7 17.31 -36.86 13.35
N LEU A 8 17.99 -37.35 14.41
CA LEU A 8 17.36 -37.58 15.71
C LEU A 8 16.90 -36.26 16.38
N PHE A 9 17.67 -35.17 16.23
CA PHE A 9 17.29 -33.86 16.75
C PHE A 9 16.03 -33.30 16.05
N LEU A 10 15.95 -33.44 14.72
CA LEU A 10 14.76 -33.03 13.95
C LEU A 10 13.53 -33.90 14.26
N VAL A 11 13.70 -35.21 14.48
CA VAL A 11 12.62 -36.09 14.95
C VAL A 11 12.14 -35.70 16.35
N GLY A 12 13.06 -35.37 17.27
CA GLY A 12 12.74 -34.87 18.60
C GLY A 12 11.90 -33.58 18.58
N ILE A 13 12.33 -32.59 17.78
CA ILE A 13 11.59 -31.35 17.56
C ILE A 13 10.21 -31.64 16.93
N GLY A 14 10.14 -32.56 15.97
CA GLY A 14 8.88 -32.97 15.34
C GLY A 14 7.88 -33.56 16.33
N VAL A 15 8.33 -34.42 17.26
CA VAL A 15 7.49 -34.97 18.33
C VAL A 15 7.03 -33.89 19.31
N LEU A 16 7.90 -32.92 19.63
CA LEU A 16 7.59 -31.81 20.55
C LEU A 16 6.54 -30.86 19.94
N ILE A 17 6.70 -30.48 18.67
CA ILE A 17 5.74 -29.65 17.92
C ILE A 17 4.41 -30.40 17.72
N PHE A 18 4.44 -31.69 17.40
CA PHE A 18 3.23 -32.51 17.28
C PHE A 18 2.50 -32.65 18.62
N GLY A 19 3.25 -32.78 19.72
CA GLY A 19 2.72 -32.74 21.08
C GLY A 19 1.97 -31.44 21.38
N LEU A 20 2.61 -30.29 21.15
CA LEU A 20 2.01 -28.96 21.34
C LEU A 20 0.79 -28.71 20.44
N LEU A 21 0.84 -29.12 19.16
CA LEU A 21 -0.30 -29.00 18.24
C LEU A 21 -1.48 -29.88 18.67
N ARG A 22 -1.23 -31.08 19.20
CA ARG A 22 -2.29 -31.96 19.72
C ARG A 22 -2.85 -31.46 21.06
N PHE A 23 -2.00 -30.84 21.89
CA PHE A 23 -2.37 -30.19 23.14
C PHE A 23 -3.35 -29.03 22.87
N ARG A 24 -3.04 -28.17 21.89
CA ARG A 24 -3.90 -27.03 21.52
C ARG A 24 -5.25 -27.42 20.91
N LYS A 25 -5.39 -28.65 20.37
CA LYS A 25 -6.63 -29.12 19.70
C LYS A 25 -7.56 -29.93 20.59
N ARG A 26 -7.31 -30.06 21.91
CA ARG A 26 -8.16 -30.88 22.79
C ARG A 26 -8.30 -30.25 24.17
N ASN A 27 -9.49 -29.74 24.49
CA ASN A 27 -9.85 -29.23 25.81
C ASN A 27 -9.75 -30.33 26.87
N TRP A 28 -8.57 -30.48 27.48
CA TRP A 28 -8.36 -31.37 28.60
C TRP A 28 -8.66 -30.64 29.92
N PRO A 29 -9.28 -31.31 30.91
CA PRO A 29 -9.51 -30.71 32.22
C PRO A 29 -8.17 -30.40 32.91
N LYS A 30 -8.06 -29.20 33.49
CA LYS A 30 -6.81 -28.57 33.98
C LYS A 30 -5.89 -29.49 34.81
N LYS A 31 -6.46 -30.42 35.56
CA LYS A 31 -5.71 -31.40 36.39
C LYS A 31 -4.81 -32.36 35.59
N LYS A 32 -5.16 -32.68 34.33
CA LYS A 32 -4.36 -33.59 33.49
C LYS A 32 -3.23 -32.88 32.73
N THR A 33 -3.37 -31.58 32.49
CA THR A 33 -2.34 -30.79 31.81
C THR A 33 -1.18 -30.41 32.74
N GLN A 34 -1.43 -30.18 34.03
CA GLN A 34 -0.36 -29.97 35.02
C GLN A 34 0.61 -31.16 35.14
N ILE A 35 0.07 -32.39 35.22
CA ILE A 35 0.88 -33.61 35.42
C ILE A 35 1.90 -33.82 34.29
N VAL A 36 1.52 -33.54 33.04
CA VAL A 36 2.42 -33.70 31.87
C VAL A 36 3.56 -32.69 31.92
N ILE A 37 3.27 -31.41 32.21
CA ILE A 37 4.25 -30.32 32.24
C ILE A 37 5.28 -30.53 33.37
N ILE A 38 4.83 -30.96 34.55
CA ILE A 38 5.71 -31.25 35.69
C ILE A 38 6.70 -32.38 35.35
N SER A 39 6.25 -33.43 34.65
CA SER A 39 7.12 -34.56 34.27
C SER A 39 8.23 -34.17 33.27
N SER A 40 7.99 -33.20 32.38
CA SER A 40 8.99 -32.76 31.41
C SER A 40 10.11 -31.91 32.01
N ILE A 41 9.85 -31.19 33.10
CA ILE A 41 10.85 -30.32 33.76
C ILE A 41 11.81 -31.18 34.61
N LEU A 42 11.30 -32.24 35.26
CA LEU A 42 12.10 -33.14 36.10
C LEU A 42 13.17 -33.94 35.32
N ALA A 43 12.96 -34.14 34.02
CA ALA A 43 13.89 -34.91 33.17
C ALA A 43 15.12 -34.11 32.68
N ILE A 44 15.13 -32.78 32.83
CA ILE A 44 16.18 -31.90 32.28
C ILE A 44 17.32 -31.66 33.29
N ILE A 45 17.12 -31.95 34.58
CA ILE A 45 18.06 -31.62 35.66
C ILE A 45 19.10 -32.75 35.93
N ILE A 46 18.95 -33.94 35.33
CA ILE A 46 19.79 -35.12 35.61
C ILE A 46 20.87 -35.37 34.52
N GLY A 47 20.93 -34.54 33.48
CA GLY A 47 21.93 -34.65 32.41
C GLY A 47 22.82 -33.41 32.31
N ILE A 48 24.15 -33.62 32.32
CA ILE A 48 25.24 -32.60 32.31
C ILE A 48 25.53 -32.05 33.73
N GLY A 49 26.73 -32.26 34.31
CA GLY A 49 27.88 -32.99 33.78
C GLY A 49 28.92 -33.36 34.83
N ILE A 50 29.66 -34.44 34.55
CA ILE A 50 30.79 -34.94 35.32
C ILE A 50 32.07 -34.43 34.66
N ILE A 51 32.95 -33.75 35.41
CA ILE A 51 34.40 -33.67 35.11
C ILE A 51 35.17 -33.73 36.43
N PRO A 52 36.05 -34.73 36.64
CA PRO A 52 37.05 -34.73 37.70
C PRO A 52 38.38 -34.15 37.19
N THR A 53 39.15 -33.50 38.07
CA THR A 53 40.57 -33.17 37.81
C THR A 53 41.43 -33.37 39.05
N ALA A 54 42.57 -34.00 38.83
CA ALA A 54 43.74 -34.11 39.69
C ALA A 54 44.98 -33.95 38.74
N GLU A 55 46.24 -33.87 39.15
CA GLU A 55 46.87 -34.08 40.47
C GLU A 55 47.45 -32.70 40.95
N GLU A 56 48.38 -32.49 41.90
CA GLU A 56 49.37 -33.30 42.62
C GLU A 56 49.55 -32.84 44.09
N GLU A 57 49.86 -33.82 44.95
CA GLU A 57 50.90 -33.89 45.98
C GLU A 57 51.58 -32.62 46.56
N ALA A 58 52.04 -32.57 47.81
CA ALA A 58 51.85 -33.36 49.03
C ALA A 58 52.57 -32.63 50.19
N SER A 59 52.19 -32.89 51.46
CA SER A 59 53.10 -33.08 52.62
C SER A 59 52.51 -32.62 53.98
N ASN A 60 52.40 -33.62 54.86
CA ASN A 60 52.45 -33.60 56.33
C ASN A 60 51.25 -33.25 57.23
N GLU A 61 51.09 -34.09 58.23
CA GLU A 61 49.90 -34.37 59.05
C GLU A 61 49.59 -33.41 60.23
N LYS A 62 48.27 -33.21 60.45
CA LYS A 62 47.50 -33.25 61.72
C LYS A 62 47.79 -32.24 62.87
N PRO A 63 46.82 -32.03 63.80
CA PRO A 63 45.55 -32.74 63.96
C PRO A 63 44.28 -31.89 63.79
N LYS A 64 43.42 -32.39 62.88
CA LYS A 64 41.95 -32.50 63.03
C LYS A 64 41.34 -31.87 64.30
N GLN A 65 40.96 -30.59 64.23
CA GLN A 65 39.71 -30.19 64.88
C GLN A 65 38.58 -30.68 63.99
N GLU A 66 37.77 -31.60 64.50
CA GLU A 66 36.39 -31.74 64.02
C GLU A 66 35.65 -30.49 64.49
N GLU A 67 35.72 -29.42 63.69
CA GLU A 67 34.70 -28.38 63.77
C GLU A 67 33.39 -29.06 63.35
N LYS A 68 32.69 -29.55 64.36
CA LYS A 68 31.37 -30.14 64.22
C LYS A 68 30.44 -28.99 63.93
N THR A 69 30.42 -28.56 62.67
CA THR A 69 29.40 -27.69 62.11
C THR A 69 28.08 -28.35 62.44
N LYS A 70 27.47 -27.89 63.53
CA LYS A 70 26.04 -28.07 63.72
C LYS A 70 25.47 -27.36 62.53
N GLU A 71 25.00 -28.13 61.57
CA GLU A 71 24.05 -27.69 60.58
C GLU A 71 22.86 -27.18 61.40
N VAL A 72 22.86 -25.88 61.72
CA VAL A 72 21.77 -25.23 62.44
C VAL A 72 20.67 -25.19 61.41
N THR A 73 19.87 -26.25 61.40
CA THR A 73 18.81 -26.51 60.45
C THR A 73 17.72 -25.45 60.61
N VAL A 74 17.93 -24.26 60.03
CA VAL A 74 17.03 -23.10 60.17
C VAL A 74 15.64 -23.51 59.71
N THR A 75 14.64 -23.24 60.52
CA THR A 75 13.24 -23.44 60.12
C THR A 75 12.78 -22.13 59.47
N PRO A 76 12.16 -22.17 58.27
CA PRO A 76 11.53 -20.99 57.71
C PRO A 76 10.47 -20.47 58.68
N ILE A 77 10.36 -19.14 58.76
CA ILE A 77 9.35 -18.44 59.54
C ILE A 77 8.80 -17.34 58.63
N LEU A 78 7.48 -17.28 58.44
CA LEU A 78 6.83 -16.21 57.70
C LEU A 78 5.79 -15.47 58.55
N LYS A 79 5.91 -14.15 58.63
CA LYS A 79 4.89 -13.28 59.26
C LYS A 79 4.54 -12.12 58.33
N THR A 80 3.31 -12.12 57.83
CA THR A 80 2.73 -11.00 57.08
C THR A 80 1.20 -11.05 57.20
N GLU A 81 0.53 -9.93 56.92
CA GLU A 81 -0.93 -9.91 56.84
C GLU A 81 -1.45 -10.78 55.68
N ASN A 82 -2.61 -11.41 55.86
CA ASN A 82 -3.21 -12.26 54.81
C ASN A 82 -3.98 -11.47 53.74
N THR A 83 -4.18 -10.16 53.91
CA THR A 83 -5.03 -9.36 53.01
C THR A 83 -4.52 -7.95 52.91
N PHE A 84 -4.19 -7.53 51.70
CA PHE A 84 -3.78 -6.17 51.38
C PHE A 84 -4.81 -5.51 50.48
N THR A 85 -4.96 -4.19 50.60
CA THR A 85 -5.85 -3.39 49.73
C THR A 85 -5.01 -2.30 49.08
N THR A 86 -5.24 -1.99 47.80
CA THR A 86 -4.55 -0.87 47.15
C THR A 86 -4.80 0.43 47.90
N ASN A 87 -3.89 1.39 47.79
CA ASN A 87 -4.26 2.79 47.97
C ASN A 87 -5.12 3.27 46.79
N ASP A 88 -5.57 4.53 46.81
CA ASP A 88 -6.39 5.09 45.74
C ASP A 88 -5.66 5.23 44.40
N ASP A 89 -4.33 5.12 44.36
CA ASP A 89 -3.51 5.16 43.14
C ASP A 89 -3.19 3.75 42.59
N GLY A 90 -3.67 2.69 43.23
CA GLY A 90 -3.53 1.30 42.76
C GLY A 90 -2.26 0.59 43.22
N MET A 91 -1.52 1.18 44.15
CA MET A 91 -0.30 0.62 44.75
C MET A 91 -0.65 -0.17 46.01
N ILE A 92 -0.05 -1.34 46.17
CA ILE A 92 -0.02 -2.12 47.41
C ILE A 92 1.42 -2.19 47.90
N VAL A 93 1.63 -2.06 49.21
CA VAL A 93 2.90 -2.41 49.86
C VAL A 93 2.67 -3.68 50.67
N ILE A 94 3.42 -4.75 50.35
CA ILE A 94 3.38 -6.04 51.04
C ILE A 94 4.60 -6.08 51.97
N GLU A 95 4.38 -6.04 53.28
CA GLU A 95 5.44 -6.00 54.29
C GLU A 95 5.36 -7.20 55.23
N GLY A 96 6.49 -7.62 55.78
CA GLY A 96 6.54 -8.71 56.73
C GLY A 96 7.93 -9.01 57.28
N GLU A 97 7.98 -10.02 58.15
CA GLU A 97 9.20 -10.55 58.76
C GLU A 97 9.39 -12.02 58.35
N THR A 98 10.65 -12.40 58.14
CA THR A 98 11.10 -13.77 57.89
C THR A 98 12.49 -13.99 58.48
N ASN A 99 13.19 -15.06 58.11
CA ASN A 99 14.58 -15.28 58.49
C ASN A 99 15.51 -14.30 57.75
N PRO A 100 16.52 -13.70 58.41
CA PRO A 100 17.51 -12.85 57.74
C PRO A 100 18.16 -13.52 56.52
N GLY A 101 18.24 -12.77 55.41
CA GLY A 101 18.80 -13.26 54.15
C GLY A 101 17.98 -14.32 53.38
N ALA A 102 16.76 -14.65 53.80
CA ALA A 102 15.88 -15.55 53.04
C ALA A 102 15.49 -14.94 51.67
N GLU A 103 15.43 -15.75 50.60
CA GLU A 103 14.80 -15.34 49.33
C GLU A 103 13.30 -15.25 49.56
N VAL A 104 12.70 -14.12 49.19
CA VAL A 104 11.25 -13.88 49.29
C VAL A 104 10.70 -13.65 47.89
N ARG A 105 9.67 -14.42 47.52
CA ARG A 105 9.05 -14.40 46.19
C ARG A 105 7.53 -14.25 46.29
N VAL A 106 6.98 -13.27 45.58
CA VAL A 106 5.54 -13.12 45.37
C VAL A 106 5.20 -13.58 43.96
N VAL A 107 4.43 -14.66 43.84
CA VAL A 107 4.03 -15.27 42.57
C VAL A 107 2.67 -14.73 42.14
N PHE A 108 2.63 -14.09 40.97
CA PHE A 108 1.41 -13.49 40.41
C PHE A 108 0.89 -14.28 39.20
N SER A 109 -0.43 -14.28 38.99
CA SER A 109 -1.03 -14.99 37.85
C SER A 109 -0.95 -14.24 36.52
N ASN A 110 -0.87 -12.91 36.54
CA ASN A 110 -1.06 -12.05 35.35
C ASN A 110 0.02 -10.97 35.18
N ILE A 111 0.88 -10.76 36.18
CA ILE A 111 2.03 -9.84 36.14
C ILE A 111 3.30 -10.63 36.51
N PRO A 112 4.52 -10.11 36.25
CA PRO A 112 5.75 -10.82 36.62
C PRO A 112 5.85 -11.09 38.12
N ASP A 113 6.48 -12.23 38.48
CA ASP A 113 6.85 -12.52 39.87
C ASP A 113 7.78 -11.42 40.41
N VAL A 114 7.57 -11.04 41.67
CA VAL A 114 8.47 -10.15 42.41
C VAL A 114 9.36 -11.02 43.29
N VAL A 115 10.67 -10.79 43.24
CA VAL A 115 11.68 -11.52 44.04
C VAL A 115 12.58 -10.52 44.73
N GLY A 116 12.88 -10.79 46.00
CA GLY A 116 13.85 -10.05 46.79
C GLY A 116 14.47 -10.95 47.87
N THR A 117 15.22 -10.33 48.78
CA THR A 117 15.78 -10.99 49.95
C THR A 117 15.41 -10.19 51.19
N ALA A 118 15.13 -10.88 52.29
CA ALA A 118 14.98 -10.23 53.59
C ALA A 118 16.31 -9.62 54.05
N ASP A 119 16.25 -8.52 54.79
CA ASP A 119 17.43 -7.83 55.32
C ASP A 119 18.06 -8.57 56.52
N ASP A 120 19.06 -7.96 57.15
CA ASP A 120 19.80 -8.54 58.30
C ASP A 120 18.92 -8.71 59.56
N ASP A 121 17.82 -7.96 59.67
CA ASP A 121 16.82 -8.07 60.73
C ASP A 121 15.67 -9.03 60.35
N GLY A 122 15.64 -9.47 59.08
CA GLY A 122 14.63 -10.38 58.53
C GLY A 122 13.39 -9.68 57.96
N ALA A 123 13.40 -8.35 57.83
CA ALA A 123 12.28 -7.61 57.25
C ALA A 123 12.31 -7.66 55.71
N PHE A 124 11.12 -7.61 55.10
CA PHE A 124 10.94 -7.43 53.66
C PHE A 124 9.78 -6.47 53.36
N SER A 125 9.87 -5.74 52.25
CA SER A 125 8.82 -4.86 51.74
C SER A 125 8.82 -4.90 50.21
N PHE A 126 7.64 -5.08 49.59
CA PHE A 126 7.45 -5.09 48.14
C PHE A 126 6.33 -4.14 47.72
N SER A 127 6.62 -3.23 46.80
CA SER A 127 5.59 -2.44 46.12
C SER A 127 5.02 -3.22 44.92
N VAL A 128 3.70 -3.28 44.82
CA VAL A 128 2.96 -3.83 43.69
C VAL A 128 2.13 -2.70 43.09
N ASP A 129 2.54 -2.22 41.92
CA ASP A 129 1.86 -1.15 41.21
C ASP A 129 0.88 -1.71 40.18
N SER A 130 -0.18 -0.94 39.88
CA SER A 130 -1.12 -1.22 38.78
C SER A 130 -1.82 -2.58 38.87
N LEU A 131 -2.38 -2.91 40.04
CA LEU A 131 -3.17 -4.12 40.20
C LEU A 131 -4.54 -4.00 39.50
N ASP A 132 -4.64 -4.37 38.22
CA ASP A 132 -5.88 -4.22 37.42
C ASP A 132 -7.11 -4.92 38.02
N LYS A 133 -6.93 -5.96 38.84
CA LYS A 133 -8.00 -6.83 39.39
C LYS A 133 -7.60 -7.38 40.76
N ALA A 134 -8.57 -7.47 41.67
CA ALA A 134 -8.41 -8.24 42.89
C ALA A 134 -8.07 -9.71 42.58
N GLN A 135 -7.09 -10.27 43.27
CA GLN A 135 -6.60 -11.64 43.05
C GLN A 135 -5.88 -12.16 44.29
N ASP A 136 -5.87 -13.49 44.45
CA ASP A 136 -5.02 -14.15 45.43
C ASP A 136 -3.65 -14.45 44.80
N VAL A 137 -2.58 -14.29 45.59
CA VAL A 137 -1.18 -14.54 45.21
C VAL A 137 -0.51 -15.46 46.22
N VAL A 138 0.59 -16.10 45.83
CA VAL A 138 1.38 -16.94 46.74
C VAL A 138 2.67 -16.20 47.09
N LEU A 139 2.82 -15.88 48.37
CA LEU A 139 4.10 -15.48 48.95
C LEU A 139 4.84 -16.75 49.35
N SER A 140 6.08 -16.90 48.89
CA SER A 140 6.96 -18.03 49.15
C SER A 140 8.28 -17.50 49.70
N ILE A 141 8.75 -18.08 50.80
CA ILE A 141 10.10 -17.82 51.33
C ILE A 141 10.97 -19.05 51.17
N MET A 142 12.25 -18.85 50.89
CA MET A 142 13.25 -19.92 50.81
C MET A 142 14.49 -19.57 51.64
N ILE A 143 14.86 -20.48 52.54
CA ILE A 143 16.11 -20.43 53.31
C ILE A 143 16.65 -21.85 53.51
N ASP A 144 17.97 -22.03 53.36
CA ASP A 144 18.67 -23.33 53.49
C ASP A 144 18.00 -24.50 52.74
N GLY A 145 17.48 -24.23 51.53
CA GLY A 145 16.80 -25.22 50.68
C GLY A 145 15.42 -25.66 51.17
N LYS A 146 14.85 -25.00 52.19
CA LYS A 146 13.47 -25.20 52.65
C LYS A 146 12.57 -24.06 52.19
N THR A 147 11.29 -24.36 52.03
CA THR A 147 10.27 -23.41 51.58
C THR A 147 9.12 -23.34 52.58
N GLU A 148 8.59 -22.14 52.81
CA GLU A 148 7.28 -21.91 53.44
C GLU A 148 6.45 -21.02 52.52
N GLU A 149 5.13 -21.25 52.44
CA GLU A 149 4.22 -20.54 51.53
C GLU A 149 2.99 -20.01 52.28
N GLN A 150 2.57 -18.79 51.95
CA GLN A 150 1.36 -18.15 52.45
C GLN A 150 0.56 -17.55 51.29
N THR A 151 -0.74 -17.86 51.22
CA THR A 151 -1.65 -17.20 50.29
C THR A 151 -2.03 -15.82 50.82
N LEU A 152 -1.82 -14.78 50.01
CA LEU A 152 -2.25 -13.41 50.28
C LEU A 152 -3.43 -13.05 49.37
N SER A 153 -4.43 -12.34 49.89
CA SER A 153 -5.54 -11.83 49.10
C SER A 153 -5.35 -10.34 48.81
N LEU A 154 -5.16 -9.97 47.55
CA LEU A 154 -4.96 -8.58 47.12
C LEU A 154 -6.29 -7.99 46.61
N LYS A 155 -6.72 -6.89 47.22
CA LYS A 155 -7.99 -6.22 46.93
C LYS A 155 -7.76 -4.82 46.38
N LEU A 156 -8.73 -4.29 45.65
CA LEU A 156 -8.74 -2.91 45.18
C LEU A 156 -9.45 -2.02 46.20
N SER A 157 -9.01 -0.78 46.37
CA SER A 157 -9.79 0.21 47.12
C SER A 157 -10.98 0.69 46.27
N PRO A 158 -12.10 1.10 46.90
CA PRO A 158 -13.21 1.72 46.18
C PRO A 158 -12.80 2.97 45.37
N GLY A 159 -11.80 3.72 45.85
CA GLY A 159 -11.25 4.87 45.13
C GLY A 159 -10.52 4.48 43.86
N TYR A 160 -9.72 3.42 43.90
CA TYR A 160 -9.03 2.89 42.73
C TYR A 160 -9.97 2.18 41.75
N GLU A 161 -10.95 1.40 42.24
CA GLU A 161 -12.01 0.82 41.40
C GLU A 161 -12.78 1.90 40.64
N SER A 162 -13.08 3.04 41.29
CA SER A 162 -13.72 4.19 40.65
C SER A 162 -12.83 4.82 39.57
N LYS A 163 -11.51 4.99 39.82
CA LYS A 163 -10.55 5.46 38.81
C LYS A 163 -10.44 4.51 37.61
N LEU A 164 -10.39 3.19 37.84
CA LEU A 164 -10.38 2.18 36.78
C LEU A 164 -11.67 2.22 35.94
N ALA A 165 -12.83 2.33 36.59
CA ALA A 165 -14.12 2.44 35.90
C ALA A 165 -14.21 3.74 35.06
N ALA A 166 -13.80 4.88 35.61
CA ALA A 166 -13.78 6.16 34.91
C ALA A 166 -12.85 6.12 33.69
N LYS A 167 -11.64 5.55 33.83
CA LYS A 167 -10.69 5.37 32.72
C LYS A 167 -11.26 4.46 31.62
N ALA A 168 -11.91 3.36 31.99
CA ALA A 168 -12.54 2.46 31.03
C ALA A 168 -13.74 3.10 30.30
N GLU A 169 -14.50 3.96 30.97
CA GLU A 169 -15.57 4.75 30.34
C GLU A 169 -15.01 5.83 29.39
N GLU A 170 -13.95 6.54 29.79
CA GLU A 170 -13.25 7.50 28.94
C GLU A 170 -12.70 6.82 27.67
N GLU A 171 -12.05 5.67 27.81
CA GLU A 171 -11.53 4.89 26.67
C GLU A 171 -12.67 4.41 25.74
N ARG A 172 -13.80 3.96 26.30
CA ARG A 172 -14.99 3.58 25.51
C ARG A 172 -15.55 4.77 24.73
N LEU A 173 -15.68 5.93 25.38
CA LEU A 173 -16.17 7.16 24.75
C LEU A 173 -15.19 7.70 23.69
N ALA A 174 -13.89 7.51 23.89
CA ALA A 174 -12.87 7.85 22.90
C ALA A 174 -12.93 6.91 21.69
N ALA A 175 -13.10 5.60 21.91
CA ALA A 175 -13.26 4.61 20.84
C ALA A 175 -14.54 4.83 20.01
N GLU A 176 -15.65 5.15 20.67
CA GLU A 176 -16.93 5.50 20.01
C GLU A 176 -16.78 6.73 19.10
N LYS A 177 -16.23 7.83 19.63
CA LYS A 177 -15.96 9.05 18.84
C LYS A 177 -14.97 8.80 17.70
N ALA A 178 -13.98 7.93 17.90
CA ALA A 178 -13.04 7.55 16.84
C ALA A 178 -13.72 6.76 15.71
N GLU A 179 -14.66 5.86 16.03
CA GLU A 179 -15.46 5.15 15.04
C GLU A 179 -16.40 6.11 14.29
N GLU A 180 -17.11 7.00 14.99
CA GLU A 180 -17.97 8.02 14.38
C GLU A 180 -17.19 8.92 13.41
N ALA A 181 -16.01 9.40 13.83
CA ALA A 181 -15.14 10.22 12.99
C ALA A 181 -14.66 9.46 11.74
N ARG A 182 -14.38 8.15 11.87
CA ARG A 182 -13.97 7.30 10.73
C ARG A 182 -15.11 7.08 9.74
N ILE A 183 -16.32 6.83 10.26
CA ILE A 183 -17.55 6.69 9.45
C ILE A 183 -17.85 7.99 8.69
N GLU A 184 -17.68 9.16 9.32
CA GLU A 184 -17.91 10.44 8.67
C GLU A 184 -16.85 10.75 7.59
N GLN A 185 -15.58 10.49 7.87
CA GLN A 185 -14.51 10.59 6.86
C GLN A 185 -14.76 9.67 5.65
N GLU A 186 -15.26 8.45 5.88
CA GLU A 186 -15.61 7.51 4.80
C GLU A 186 -16.77 8.04 3.95
N LYS A 187 -17.82 8.63 4.55
CA LYS A 187 -18.92 9.26 3.80
C LYS A 187 -18.43 10.41 2.93
N ILE A 188 -17.61 11.32 3.50
CA ILE A 188 -17.05 12.47 2.78
C ILE A 188 -16.21 11.97 1.60
N ALA A 189 -15.29 11.04 1.82
CA ALA A 189 -14.47 10.46 0.75
C ALA A 189 -15.31 9.75 -0.34
N ALA A 190 -16.40 9.07 0.05
CA ALA A 190 -17.33 8.44 -0.88
C ALA A 190 -18.16 9.46 -1.68
N GLU A 191 -18.51 10.62 -1.11
CA GLU A 191 -19.17 11.72 -1.83
C GLU A 191 -18.20 12.42 -2.79
N GLU A 192 -17.00 12.76 -2.35
CA GLU A 192 -15.95 13.35 -3.19
C GLU A 192 -15.62 12.45 -4.39
N LYS A 193 -15.50 11.13 -4.16
CA LYS A 193 -15.30 10.16 -5.24
C LYS A 193 -16.46 10.15 -6.23
N ARG A 194 -17.71 10.12 -5.76
CA ARG A 194 -18.90 10.20 -6.63
C ARG A 194 -18.92 11.50 -7.44
N ALA A 195 -18.54 12.63 -6.84
CA ALA A 195 -18.44 13.92 -7.51
C ALA A 195 -17.32 13.94 -8.57
N ALA A 196 -16.17 13.32 -8.29
CA ALA A 196 -15.07 13.15 -9.24
C ALA A 196 -15.47 12.25 -10.42
N ASP A 197 -16.04 11.08 -10.14
CA ASP A 197 -16.54 10.13 -11.16
C ASP A 197 -17.60 10.80 -12.06
N ALA A 198 -18.51 11.59 -11.48
CA ALA A 198 -19.52 12.36 -12.23
C ALA A 198 -18.91 13.44 -13.13
N LYS A 199 -17.87 14.16 -12.66
CA LYS A 199 -17.13 15.14 -13.49
C LYS A 199 -16.43 14.45 -14.66
N VAL A 200 -15.73 13.34 -14.43
CA VAL A 200 -15.05 12.57 -15.49
C VAL A 200 -16.06 12.02 -16.51
N ALA A 201 -17.24 11.57 -16.07
CA ALA A 201 -18.30 11.13 -16.97
C ALA A 201 -18.87 12.29 -17.82
N ALA A 202 -19.07 13.46 -17.21
CA ALA A 202 -19.53 14.66 -17.92
C ALA A 202 -18.50 15.16 -18.95
N GLU A 203 -17.22 15.17 -18.59
CA GLU A 203 -16.12 15.58 -19.48
C GLU A 203 -15.99 14.64 -20.68
N LYS A 204 -16.01 13.31 -20.47
CA LYS A 204 -16.02 12.33 -21.58
C LYS A 204 -17.19 12.55 -22.53
N LYS A 205 -18.40 12.77 -22.00
CA LYS A 205 -19.60 13.03 -22.81
C LYS A 205 -19.50 14.36 -23.58
N ALA A 206 -18.89 15.39 -22.99
CA ALA A 206 -18.63 16.66 -23.66
C ALA A 206 -17.59 16.50 -24.79
N GLU A 207 -16.54 15.72 -24.56
CA GLU A 207 -15.51 15.43 -25.57
C GLU A 207 -16.05 14.61 -26.74
N GLU A 208 -16.82 13.55 -26.47
CA GLU A 208 -17.52 12.79 -27.51
C GLU A 208 -18.45 13.67 -28.35
N ALA A 209 -19.18 14.60 -27.71
CA ALA A 209 -20.01 15.57 -28.40
C ALA A 209 -19.19 16.55 -29.26
N ARG A 210 -18.03 17.02 -28.77
CA ARG A 210 -17.09 17.87 -29.52
C ARG A 210 -16.55 17.15 -30.77
N ILE A 211 -16.06 15.92 -30.60
CA ILE A 211 -15.56 15.08 -31.71
C ILE A 211 -16.68 14.81 -32.73
N ALA A 212 -17.91 14.57 -32.29
CA ALA A 212 -19.06 14.36 -33.18
C ALA A 212 -19.46 15.63 -33.94
N GLN A 213 -19.35 16.82 -33.34
CA GLN A 213 -19.57 18.10 -34.02
C GLN A 213 -18.45 18.40 -35.01
N GLU A 214 -17.18 18.16 -34.65
CA GLU A 214 -16.03 18.37 -35.52
C GLU A 214 -16.10 17.47 -36.76
N LYS A 215 -16.39 16.18 -36.60
CA LYS A 215 -16.62 15.26 -37.73
C LYS A 215 -17.71 15.76 -38.68
N LYS A 216 -18.86 16.19 -38.16
CA LYS A 216 -19.94 16.78 -38.97
C LYS A 216 -19.53 18.08 -39.66
N ALA A 217 -18.65 18.87 -39.06
CA ALA A 217 -18.12 20.09 -39.66
C ALA A 217 -17.09 19.79 -40.77
N THR A 218 -16.21 18.82 -40.59
CA THR A 218 -15.24 18.40 -41.62
C THR A 218 -15.93 17.73 -42.81
N GLU A 219 -16.92 16.86 -42.58
CA GLU A 219 -17.76 16.28 -43.64
C GLU A 219 -18.44 17.36 -44.49
N LYS A 220 -19.04 18.38 -43.85
CA LYS A 220 -19.64 19.52 -44.56
C LYS A 220 -18.61 20.31 -45.37
N ARG A 221 -17.41 20.56 -44.83
CA ARG A 221 -16.33 21.23 -45.55
C ARG A 221 -15.88 20.43 -46.77
N VAL A 222 -15.63 19.13 -46.63
CA VAL A 222 -15.22 18.24 -47.74
C VAL A 222 -16.33 18.16 -48.81
N ALA A 223 -17.60 18.12 -48.42
CA ALA A 223 -18.71 18.13 -49.36
C ALA A 223 -18.81 19.46 -50.14
N ALA A 224 -18.63 20.60 -49.47
CA ALA A 224 -18.60 21.93 -50.10
C ALA A 224 -17.40 22.08 -51.04
N GLU A 225 -16.22 21.62 -50.63
CA GLU A 225 -14.99 21.65 -51.42
C GLU A 225 -15.09 20.78 -52.68
N LYS A 226 -15.65 19.56 -52.58
CA LYS A 226 -15.93 18.71 -53.75
C LYS A 226 -16.86 19.40 -54.75
N LYS A 227 -17.96 20.01 -54.29
CA LYS A 227 -18.87 20.79 -55.16
C LYS A 227 -18.17 21.99 -55.80
N ALA A 228 -17.31 22.70 -55.08
CA ALA A 228 -16.54 23.81 -55.63
C ALA A 228 -15.53 23.35 -56.69
N ALA A 229 -14.83 22.22 -56.46
CA ALA A 229 -13.90 21.63 -57.42
C ALA A 229 -14.60 21.10 -58.68
N GLU A 230 -15.77 20.48 -58.53
CA GLU A 230 -16.62 20.04 -59.65
C GLU A 230 -17.12 21.23 -60.47
N THR A 231 -17.56 22.31 -59.81
CA THR A 231 -17.97 23.56 -60.48
C THR A 231 -16.82 24.21 -61.25
N LYS A 232 -15.60 24.20 -60.70
CA LYS A 232 -14.39 24.67 -61.41
C LYS A 232 -14.12 23.83 -62.66
N ARG A 233 -14.08 22.50 -62.54
CA ARG A 233 -13.88 21.59 -63.68
C ARG A 233 -14.94 21.75 -64.76
N ALA A 234 -16.20 21.92 -64.39
CA ALA A 234 -17.29 22.16 -65.35
C ALA A 234 -17.12 23.50 -66.11
N ASN A 235 -16.62 24.54 -65.44
CA ASN A 235 -16.31 25.82 -66.09
C ASN A 235 -15.04 25.73 -66.97
N GLU A 236 -14.00 25.02 -66.52
CA GLU A 236 -12.79 24.75 -67.31
C GLU A 236 -13.11 23.94 -68.57
N GLN A 237 -13.93 22.90 -68.47
CA GLN A 237 -14.42 22.15 -69.64
C GLN A 237 -15.29 23.02 -70.56
N ARG A 238 -16.15 23.89 -70.03
CA ARG A 238 -16.91 24.85 -70.87
C ARG A 238 -16.01 25.85 -71.59
N ALA A 239 -14.90 26.28 -70.97
CA ALA A 239 -13.91 27.13 -71.63
C ALA A 239 -13.13 26.38 -72.72
N ALA A 240 -12.80 25.10 -72.50
CA ALA A 240 -12.13 24.24 -73.48
C ALA A 240 -13.06 23.70 -74.60
N SER A 241 -14.37 23.67 -74.36
CA SER A 241 -15.41 23.28 -75.33
C SER A 241 -16.10 24.46 -76.01
N ALA A 242 -15.67 25.70 -75.73
CA ALA A 242 -16.07 26.84 -76.54
C ALA A 242 -15.55 26.62 -77.96
N PRO A 243 -16.40 26.73 -79.00
CA PRO A 243 -15.92 26.60 -80.37
C PRO A 243 -14.91 27.72 -80.63
N SER A 244 -13.72 27.35 -81.10
CA SER A 244 -12.76 28.30 -81.66
C SER A 244 -13.34 28.91 -82.92
N THR A 245 -14.16 29.96 -82.78
CA THR A 245 -14.63 30.81 -83.88
C THR A 245 -13.59 31.88 -84.27
N SER A 246 -12.32 31.61 -83.97
CA SER A 246 -11.21 32.08 -84.81
C SER A 246 -11.42 31.47 -86.19
N ASN A 247 -11.45 32.31 -87.22
CA ASN A 247 -11.77 31.98 -88.61
C ASN A 247 -13.29 31.71 -88.76
N GLU A 248 -14.06 32.40 -89.62
CA GLU A 248 -13.69 33.11 -90.85
C GLU A 248 -14.29 34.54 -90.96
N GLN A 249 -14.83 35.13 -89.88
CA GLN A 249 -15.60 36.39 -89.96
C GLN A 249 -14.87 37.64 -89.42
N GLY A 250 -13.91 37.48 -88.51
CA GLY A 250 -13.12 38.58 -87.94
C GLY A 250 -11.69 38.68 -88.47
N GLU A 251 -11.27 37.74 -89.32
CA GLU A 251 -9.93 37.74 -89.91
C GLU A 251 -9.85 38.78 -91.04
N MET A 252 -8.76 39.53 -91.03
CA MET A 252 -8.53 40.70 -91.87
C MET A 252 -7.63 40.31 -93.05
N VAL A 253 -8.08 40.63 -94.26
CA VAL A 253 -7.41 40.33 -95.53
C VAL A 253 -7.09 41.61 -96.29
N TYR A 254 -6.01 41.57 -97.05
CA TYR A 254 -5.56 42.67 -97.91
C TYR A 254 -6.23 42.56 -99.28
N ILE A 255 -6.72 43.68 -99.79
CA ILE A 255 -7.32 43.82 -101.12
C ILE A 255 -6.67 45.00 -101.84
N THR A 256 -6.74 45.00 -103.17
CA THR A 256 -6.28 46.12 -104.00
C THR A 256 -7.47 46.90 -104.55
N ALA A 257 -7.30 48.22 -104.76
CA ALA A 257 -8.40 49.11 -105.12
C ALA A 257 -9.18 48.74 -106.40
N THR A 258 -8.58 47.96 -107.30
CA THR A 258 -9.19 47.50 -108.57
C THR A 258 -9.10 45.99 -108.79
N GLY A 259 -8.58 45.24 -107.81
CA GLY A 259 -8.41 43.79 -107.91
C GLY A 259 -9.73 43.03 -107.80
N LYS A 260 -9.71 41.78 -108.29
CA LYS A 260 -10.81 40.81 -108.09
C LYS A 260 -10.49 39.75 -107.04
N ARG A 261 -9.43 40.00 -106.26
CA ARG A 261 -8.83 39.04 -105.34
C ARG A 261 -8.51 39.66 -103.98
N TYR A 262 -8.61 38.84 -102.95
CA TYR A 262 -8.13 39.12 -101.60
C TYR A 262 -6.96 38.21 -101.23
N HIS A 263 -6.19 38.66 -100.25
CA HIS A 263 -4.92 38.11 -99.83
C HIS A 263 -4.87 38.02 -98.29
N TYR A 264 -4.37 36.91 -97.75
CA TYR A 264 -4.07 36.76 -96.33
C TYR A 264 -2.71 37.35 -95.98
N ASP A 265 -1.70 37.23 -96.87
CA ASP A 265 -0.36 37.78 -96.65
C ASP A 265 -0.19 39.13 -97.35
N GLN A 266 0.28 40.12 -96.59
CA GLN A 266 0.67 41.44 -97.09
C GLN A 266 1.78 41.37 -98.15
N ASN A 267 2.60 40.31 -98.11
CA ASN A 267 3.70 40.06 -99.02
C ASN A 267 3.33 39.10 -100.17
N CYS A 268 2.04 38.79 -100.37
CA CYS A 268 1.61 37.91 -101.45
C CYS A 268 2.18 38.37 -102.80
N ARG A 269 2.72 37.44 -103.59
CA ARG A 269 3.28 37.74 -104.92
C ARG A 269 2.26 38.43 -105.84
N GLY A 270 0.97 38.16 -105.70
CA GLY A 270 -0.08 38.85 -106.46
C GLY A 270 -0.34 40.28 -105.98
N LEU A 271 -0.15 40.54 -104.70
CA LEU A 271 -0.36 41.85 -104.05
C LEU A 271 0.81 42.79 -104.32
N ASN A 272 2.06 42.32 -104.16
CA ASN A 272 3.29 43.11 -104.36
C ASN A 272 3.47 43.71 -105.77
N ASN A 273 2.72 43.22 -106.76
CA ASN A 273 2.71 43.76 -108.13
C ASN A 273 1.64 44.86 -108.33
N SER A 274 0.90 45.24 -107.29
CA SER A 274 -0.23 46.17 -107.33
C SER A 274 0.06 47.42 -106.50
N ASN A 275 -0.13 48.61 -107.09
CA ASN A 275 0.11 49.88 -106.40
C ASN A 275 -1.07 50.27 -105.49
N GLY A 276 -1.14 49.64 -104.31
CA GLY A 276 -2.02 50.05 -103.21
C GLY A 276 -2.84 48.91 -102.61
N GLU A 277 -2.79 48.79 -101.29
CA GLU A 277 -3.52 47.82 -100.49
C GLU A 277 -4.48 48.50 -99.50
N THR A 278 -5.58 47.83 -99.17
CA THR A 278 -6.43 48.16 -98.01
C THR A 278 -6.83 46.89 -97.29
N THR A 279 -6.98 46.96 -95.97
CA THR A 279 -7.34 45.80 -95.15
C THR A 279 -8.83 45.79 -94.82
N VAL A 280 -9.53 44.70 -95.12
CA VAL A 280 -10.96 44.48 -94.89
C VAL A 280 -11.20 43.11 -94.27
N THR A 281 -12.39 42.84 -93.71
CA THR A 281 -12.69 41.47 -93.24
C THR A 281 -12.88 40.51 -94.42
N ILE A 282 -12.59 39.22 -94.23
CA ILE A 282 -12.89 38.17 -95.23
C ILE A 282 -14.35 38.23 -95.68
N ALA A 283 -15.27 38.47 -94.74
CA ALA A 283 -16.70 38.59 -95.03
C ALA A 283 -16.99 39.75 -95.99
N GLN A 284 -16.35 40.92 -95.78
CA GLN A 284 -16.50 42.08 -96.66
C GLN A 284 -15.85 41.84 -98.03
N ALA A 285 -14.68 41.20 -98.10
CA ALA A 285 -14.03 40.84 -99.36
C ALA A 285 -14.88 39.85 -100.19
N LYS A 286 -15.37 38.77 -99.56
CA LYS A 286 -16.28 37.81 -100.19
C LYS A 286 -17.59 38.49 -100.63
N ALA A 287 -18.15 39.41 -99.84
CA ALA A 287 -19.36 40.17 -100.19
C ALA A 287 -19.14 41.18 -101.35
N GLN A 288 -17.93 41.70 -101.53
CA GLN A 288 -17.51 42.48 -102.70
C GLN A 288 -17.27 41.61 -103.96
N GLY A 289 -17.48 40.29 -103.88
CA GLY A 289 -17.27 39.36 -104.98
C GLY A 289 -15.79 39.04 -105.24
N LEU A 290 -14.90 39.35 -104.28
CA LEU A 290 -13.48 39.04 -104.37
C LEU A 290 -13.23 37.56 -104.08
N THR A 291 -12.31 36.96 -104.81
CA THR A 291 -11.92 35.55 -104.66
C THR A 291 -10.54 35.44 -104.01
N LEU A 292 -10.17 34.28 -103.45
CA LEU A 292 -8.81 34.11 -102.95
C LEU A 292 -7.80 34.22 -104.11
N CYS A 293 -6.67 34.88 -103.88
CA CYS A 293 -5.60 34.91 -104.87
C CYS A 293 -4.97 33.52 -105.05
N GLY A 294 -4.84 33.06 -106.30
CA GLY A 294 -4.22 31.77 -106.63
C GLY A 294 -2.68 31.75 -106.54
N PHE A 295 -2.09 32.71 -105.83
CA PHE A 295 -0.67 32.76 -105.47
C PHE A 295 -0.47 32.84 -103.95
N GLU A 296 -1.54 32.62 -103.18
CA GLU A 296 -1.51 32.30 -101.75
C GLU A 296 -1.35 30.79 -101.53
#